data_AF-A0A537SH93-F1
#
_entry.id   AF-A0A537SH93-F1
#
_cell.length_a   1.000
_cell.length_b   1.000
_cell.length_c   1.000
_cell.angle_alpha   90.00
_cell.angle_beta   90.00
_cell.angle_gamma   90.00
#
_symmetry.space_group_name_H-M   'P 1'
#
loop_
_entity.id
_entity.type
_entity.pdbx_description
1 polymer ?
#
loop_
_entity_poly.entity_id
_entity_poly.type
_entity_poly.pdbx_seq_one_letter_code
_entity_poly.pdbx_strand_id
1 'polypeptide(L)'
;YGKVGGGWVGSDDFTVTNLSTGSLITVSNNNNSNSGWLVGAGIEWAFASNWSAKVEYNYLGLDDRTFIVPAGSPFLAGDAFTQSNRNVQMLKVGANYRFNWSGYRY
;
A
#
# COMPACT_ATOMS: atom_id res chain seq x y z
N TYR A 1 -19.10 10.17 -1.47
CA TYR A 1 -18.15 10.65 -2.49
C TYR A 1 -17.26 9.48 -2.90
N GLY A 2 -16.86 9.41 -4.17
CA GLY A 2 -15.98 8.35 -4.67
C GLY A 2 -14.65 8.94 -5.10
N LYS A 3 -13.57 8.18 -4.96
CA LYS A 3 -12.26 8.54 -5.51
C LYS A 3 -11.65 7.33 -6.23
N VAL A 4 -11.02 7.61 -7.35
CA VAL A 4 -10.23 6.63 -8.11
C VAL A 4 -8.89 7.27 -8.43
N GLY A 5 -7.82 6.51 -8.31
CA GLY A 5 -6.47 6.99 -8.56
C GLY A 5 -5.51 5.85 -8.88
N GLY A 6 -4.36 6.20 -9.46
CA GLY A 6 -3.24 5.27 -9.62
C GLY A 6 -2.30 5.37 -8.41
N GLY A 7 -1.68 4.26 -8.04
CA GLY A 7 -0.65 4.20 -7.01
C GLY A 7 0.58 3.45 -7.50
N TRP A 8 1.74 3.82 -6.97
CA TRP A 8 2.99 3.08 -7.17
C TRP A 8 3.51 2.65 -5.81
N VAL A 9 3.96 1.40 -5.72
CA VAL A 9 4.63 0.88 -4.52
C VAL A 9 6.09 0.64 -4.88
N GLY A 10 7.01 1.00 -3.99
CA GLY A 10 8.44 0.74 -4.18
C GLY A 10 8.75 -0.74 -4.31
N SER A 11 9.92 -1.06 -4.87
CA SER A 11 10.45 -2.41 -4.85
C SER A 11 11.29 -2.60 -3.59
N ASP A 12 10.88 -3.52 -2.72
CA ASP A 12 11.71 -3.95 -1.59
C ASP A 12 12.48 -5.24 -1.92
N ASP A 13 13.70 -5.36 -1.42
CA ASP A 13 14.47 -6.60 -1.46
C ASP A 13 13.88 -7.62 -0.47
N PHE A 14 13.93 -8.91 -0.82
CA PHE A 14 13.50 -9.98 0.09
C PHE A 14 14.67 -10.93 0.39
N THR A 15 14.77 -11.34 1.65
CA THR A 15 15.81 -12.24 2.13
C THR A 15 15.20 -13.59 2.50
N VAL A 16 15.75 -14.65 1.92
CA VAL A 16 15.40 -16.04 2.26
C VAL A 16 16.47 -16.59 3.19
N THR A 17 16.04 -17.10 4.35
CA THR A 17 16.90 -17.76 5.32
C THR A 17 16.65 -19.26 5.29
N ASN A 18 17.71 -20.04 5.09
CA ASN A 18 17.63 -21.48 5.23
C ASN A 18 17.76 -21.87 6.71
N LEU A 19 16.65 -22.25 7.34
CA LEU A 19 16.60 -22.58 8.78
C LEU A 19 17.43 -23.83 9.14
N SER A 20 17.76 -24.70 8.18
CA SER A 20 18.55 -25.92 8.42
C SER A 20 20.07 -25.71 8.33
N THR A 21 20.53 -24.72 7.57
CA THR A 21 21.97 -24.48 7.30
C THR A 21 22.45 -23.11 7.77
N GLY A 22 21.54 -22.20 8.12
CA GLY A 22 21.85 -20.81 8.50
C GLY A 22 22.27 -19.91 7.34
N SER A 23 22.26 -20.43 6.11
CA SER A 23 22.63 -19.66 4.91
C SER A 23 21.53 -18.64 4.53
N LEU A 24 21.95 -17.50 3.97
CA LEU A 24 21.10 -16.36 3.63
C LEU A 24 21.27 -16.03 2.14
N ILE A 25 20.17 -15.74 1.46
CA ILE A 25 20.19 -15.20 0.10
C ILE A 25 19.28 -13.98 0.06
N THR A 26 19.81 -12.86 -0.43
CA THR A 26 19.03 -11.67 -0.77
C THR A 26 18.71 -11.69 -2.25
N VAL A 27 17.42 -11.61 -2.59
CA VAL A 27 16.95 -11.52 -3.98
C VAL A 27 16.39 -10.13 -4.19
N SER A 28 16.99 -9.39 -5.14
CA SER A 28 16.51 -8.08 -5.55
C SER A 28 15.60 -8.22 -6.77
N ASN A 29 14.53 -7.43 -6.80
CA ASN A 29 13.56 -7.46 -7.89
C ASN A 29 13.79 -6.31 -8.86
N ASN A 30 14.36 -6.60 -10.01
CA ASN A 30 14.53 -5.62 -11.07
C ASN A 30 13.23 -5.31 -11.85
N ASN A 31 12.12 -6.00 -11.55
CA ASN A 31 10.82 -5.69 -12.14
C ASN A 31 10.26 -4.41 -11.49
N ASN A 32 10.68 -3.28 -12.06
CA ASN A 32 10.60 -1.93 -11.52
C ASN A 32 9.21 -1.27 -11.61
N SER A 33 8.14 -2.06 -11.77
CA SER A 33 6.78 -1.53 -11.95
C SER A 33 5.79 -2.30 -11.09
N ASN A 34 5.83 -2.06 -9.78
CA ASN A 34 4.72 -2.37 -8.88
C ASN A 34 3.63 -1.30 -9.07
N SER A 35 3.10 -1.21 -10.29
CA SER A 35 1.93 -0.43 -10.61
C SER A 35 0.71 -1.07 -9.95
N GLY A 36 -0.25 -0.23 -9.57
CA GLY A 36 -1.50 -0.70 -9.05
C GLY A 36 -2.60 0.34 -9.24
N TRP A 37 -3.82 -0.14 -9.14
CA TRP A 37 -5.00 0.70 -9.15
C TRP A 37 -5.49 0.88 -7.72
N LEU A 38 -5.87 2.10 -7.38
CA LEU A 38 -6.48 2.45 -6.11
C LEU A 38 -7.90 2.92 -6.37
N VAL A 39 -8.87 2.25 -5.77
CA VAL A 39 -10.25 2.72 -5.72
C VAL A 39 -10.63 2.97 -4.27
N GLY A 40 -11.38 4.05 -4.02
CA GLY A 40 -11.85 4.36 -2.69
C GLY A 40 -13.24 4.93 -2.71
N ALA A 41 -14.02 4.61 -1.69
CA ALA A 41 -15.32 5.20 -1.45
C ALA A 41 -15.33 5.80 -0.04
N GLY A 42 -15.95 6.96 0.10
CA GLY A 42 -16.06 7.59 1.40
C GLY A 42 -17.37 8.34 1.60
N ILE A 43 -17.67 8.53 2.87
CA ILE A 43 -18.85 9.24 3.36
C ILE A 43 -18.35 10.31 4.33
N GLU A 44 -18.86 11.52 4.17
CA GLU A 44 -18.60 12.63 5.08
C GLU A 44 -19.95 13.02 5.67
N TRP A 45 -19.97 13.10 7.00
CA TRP A 45 -21.14 13.47 7.76
C TRP A 45 -20.82 14.68 8.63
N ALA A 46 -21.52 15.79 8.36
CA ALA A 46 -21.55 16.93 9.26
C ALA A 46 -22.50 16.62 10.42
N PHE A 47 -21.95 16.36 11.60
CA PHE A 47 -22.74 16.01 12.79
C PHE A 47 -22.98 17.22 13.71
N ALA A 48 -22.17 18.28 13.61
CA ALA A 48 -22.40 19.54 14.31
C ALA A 48 -22.06 20.73 13.40
N SER A 49 -22.59 21.92 13.72
CA SER A 49 -22.46 23.15 12.90
C SER A 49 -21.01 23.50 12.54
N ASN A 50 -20.05 23.06 13.35
CA ASN A 50 -18.63 23.29 13.16
C ASN A 50 -17.80 22.00 12.97
N TRP A 51 -18.42 20.82 13.01
CA TRP A 51 -17.69 19.54 12.95
C TRP A 51 -18.22 18.64 11.83
N SER A 52 -17.31 18.16 10.98
CA SER A 52 -17.57 17.06 10.05
C SER A 52 -16.71 15.86 10.37
N ALA A 53 -17.29 14.66 10.30
CA ALA A 53 -16.57 13.40 10.35
C ALA A 53 -16.50 12.81 8.94
N LYS A 54 -15.36 12.23 8.56
CA LYS A 54 -15.16 11.55 7.29
C LYS A 54 -14.70 10.14 7.54
N VAL A 55 -15.28 9.20 6.81
CA VAL A 55 -14.86 7.80 6.76
C VAL A 55 -14.63 7.44 5.31
N GLU A 56 -13.49 6.82 5.03
CA GLU A 56 -13.09 6.45 3.69
C GLU A 56 -12.49 5.06 3.72
N TYR A 57 -12.95 4.21 2.81
CA TYR A 57 -12.44 2.87 2.61
C TYR A 57 -11.76 2.82 1.24
N ASN A 58 -10.50 2.36 1.24
CA ASN A 58 -9.66 2.29 0.07
C ASN A 58 -9.23 0.86 -0.20
N TYR A 59 -9.22 0.51 -1.47
CA TYR A 59 -8.76 -0.76 -1.98
C TYR A 59 -7.64 -0.49 -2.99
N LEU A 60 -6.47 -1.05 -2.73
CA LEU A 60 -5.30 -0.99 -3.60
C LEU A 60 -5.05 -2.39 -4.15
N GLY A 61 -5.30 -2.55 -5.45
CA GLY A 61 -4.95 -3.76 -6.19
C GLY A 61 -3.58 -3.59 -6.83
N LEU A 62 -2.64 -4.47 -6.49
CA LEU A 62 -1.29 -4.46 -7.04
C LEU A 62 -1.09 -5.68 -7.93
N ASP A 63 -0.29 -5.49 -8.98
CA ASP A 63 0.05 -6.57 -9.92
C ASP A 63 0.88 -7.68 -9.27
N ASP A 64 0.81 -8.88 -9.88
CA ASP A 64 1.54 -10.06 -9.46
C ASP A 64 3.06 -9.84 -9.55
N ARG A 65 3.80 -10.37 -8.57
CA ARG A 65 5.25 -10.16 -8.47
C ARG A 65 5.97 -11.51 -8.56
N THR A 66 6.82 -11.65 -9.57
CA THR A 66 7.67 -12.85 -9.73
C THR A 66 9.12 -12.47 -9.47
N PHE A 67 9.81 -13.31 -8.70
CA PHE A 67 11.23 -13.17 -8.42
C PHE A 67 11.95 -14.46 -8.73
N ILE A 68 13.17 -14.35 -9.22
CA ILE A 68 14.00 -15.49 -9.60
C ILE A 68 15.26 -15.46 -8.75
N VAL A 69 15.56 -16.56 -8.09
CA VAL A 69 16.80 -16.72 -7.33
C VAL A 69 17.97 -16.86 -8.31
N PRO A 70 19.06 -16.09 -8.14
CA PRO A 70 20.22 -16.17 -9.03
C PRO A 70 20.77 -17.59 -9.15
N ALA A 71 21.13 -18.01 -10.36
CA ALA A 71 21.62 -19.37 -10.63
C ALA A 71 22.92 -19.73 -9.87
N GLY A 72 23.66 -18.74 -9.36
CA GLY A 72 24.86 -18.95 -8.54
C GLY A 72 24.59 -19.04 -7.03
N SER A 73 23.33 -19.10 -6.59
CA SER A 73 23.03 -19.13 -5.16
C SER A 73 23.32 -20.50 -4.53
N PRO A 74 23.64 -20.55 -3.23
CA PRO A 74 23.92 -21.80 -2.53
C PRO A 74 22.68 -22.71 -2.34
N PHE A 75 21.47 -22.19 -2.51
CA PHE A 75 20.22 -22.95 -2.39
C PHE A 75 19.08 -22.26 -3.14
N LEU A 76 18.12 -23.03 -3.68
CA LEU A 76 17.02 -22.53 -4.52
C LEU A 76 17.48 -21.85 -5.82
N ALA A 77 18.70 -22.12 -6.29
CA ALA A 77 19.25 -21.54 -7.51
C ALA A 77 18.35 -21.83 -8.73
N GLY A 78 17.93 -20.77 -9.42
CA GLY A 78 17.02 -20.87 -10.58
C GLY A 78 15.55 -21.07 -10.22
N ASP A 79 15.22 -21.14 -8.93
CA ASP A 79 13.83 -21.24 -8.48
C ASP A 79 13.10 -19.90 -8.61
N ALA A 80 11.80 -19.95 -8.89
CA ALA A 80 10.98 -18.79 -9.14
C ALA A 80 9.81 -18.70 -8.15
N PHE A 81 9.76 -17.60 -7.41
CA PHE A 81 8.70 -17.34 -6.44
C PHE A 81 7.75 -16.29 -7.00
N THR A 82 6.48 -16.67 -7.15
CA THR A 82 5.41 -15.78 -7.59
C THR A 82 4.51 -15.44 -6.41
N GLN A 83 4.39 -14.16 -6.11
CA GLN A 83 3.45 -13.63 -5.13
C GLN A 83 2.26 -13.02 -5.88
N SER A 84 1.14 -13.74 -5.85
CA SER A 84 -0.13 -13.31 -6.43
C SER A 84 -1.08 -12.73 -5.38
N ASN A 85 -2.10 -11.99 -5.85
CA ASN A 85 -3.18 -11.44 -5.02
C ASN A 85 -2.74 -10.41 -3.97
N ARG A 86 -1.85 -9.49 -4.35
CA ARG A 86 -1.36 -8.43 -3.45
C ARG A 86 -2.38 -7.29 -3.33
N ASN A 87 -3.47 -7.56 -2.62
CA ASN A 87 -4.55 -6.62 -2.36
C ASN A 87 -4.39 -5.99 -0.98
N VAL A 88 -4.43 -4.65 -0.89
CA VAL A 88 -4.35 -3.93 0.38
C VAL A 88 -5.66 -3.17 0.62
N GLN A 89 -6.26 -3.40 1.77
CA GLN A 89 -7.46 -2.69 2.23
C GLN A 89 -7.05 -1.67 3.28
N MET A 90 -7.44 -0.41 3.11
CA MET A 90 -7.11 0.66 4.04
C MET A 90 -8.38 1.39 4.46
N LEU A 91 -8.61 1.50 5.77
CA LEU A 91 -9.67 2.31 6.35
C LEU A 91 -9.08 3.61 6.89
N LYS A 92 -9.67 4.75 6.51
CA LYS A 92 -9.28 6.07 6.99
C LYS A 92 -10.49 6.73 7.65
N VAL A 93 -10.26 7.24 8.86
CA VAL A 93 -11.25 8.03 9.60
C VAL A 93 -10.65 9.40 9.90
N GLY A 94 -11.47 10.45 9.89
CA GLY A 94 -11.03 11.79 10.24
C GLY A 94 -12.17 12.65 10.74
N ALA A 95 -11.82 13.69 11.47
CA ALA A 95 -12.73 14.76 11.86
C ALA A 95 -12.15 16.09 11.38
N ASN A 96 -12.98 16.98 10.87
CA ASN A 96 -12.62 18.35 10.50
C ASN A 96 -13.42 19.31 11.37
N TYR A 97 -12.75 20.32 11.93
CA TYR A 97 -13.38 21.43 12.63
C TYR A 97 -13.28 22.71 11.79
N ARG A 98 -14.42 23.34 11.52
CA ARG A 98 -14.47 24.65 10.84
C ARG A 98 -14.42 25.77 11.86
N PHE A 99 -13.28 26.45 11.93
CA PHE A 99 -13.10 27.68 12.71
C PHE A 99 -13.82 28.85 12.02
N ASN A 100 -14.92 29.32 12.61
CA ASN A 100 -15.52 30.59 12.24
C ASN A 100 -14.83 31.71 13.02
N TRP A 101 -13.84 32.36 12.43
CA TRP A 101 -13.26 33.58 13.00
C TRP A 101 -14.22 34.74 12.72
N SER A 102 -15.15 35.00 13.65
CA SER A 102 -15.89 36.27 13.67
C SER A 102 -14.95 37.34 14.21
N GLY A 103 -14.14 37.92 13.32
CA GLY A 103 -13.39 39.13 13.63
C GLY A 103 -14.38 40.28 13.76
N TYR A 104 -14.70 40.66 15.00
CA TYR A 104 -15.43 41.88 15.31
C TYR A 104 -14.73 43.06 14.62
N ARG A 105 -15.42 43.69 13.66
CA ARG A 105 -15.06 45.00 13.13
C ARG A 105 -15.59 46.04 14.11
N TYR A 106 -14.68 46.82 14.70
CA TYR A 106 -14.92 48.19 15.16
C TYR A 106 -13.92 49.09 14.43
#